data_AF-A0A1M5Q3Q4-F1
#
_entry.id   AF-A0A1M5Q3Q4-F1
#
_cell.length_a   1.000
_cell.length_b   1.000
_cell.length_c   1.000
_cell.angle_alpha   90.00
_cell.angle_beta   90.00
_cell.angle_gamma   90.00
#
_symmetry.space_group_name_H-M   'P 1'
#
loop_
_entity.id
_entity.type
_entity.pdbx_description
1 polymer ?
#
loop_
_entity_poly.entity_id
_entity_poly.type
_entity_poly.pdbx_seq_one_letter_code
_entity_poly.pdbx_strand_id
1 'polypeptide(L)'
;MEKSCFVIMGYGIKNGINLDTTYEEIIKPCINTNHLVPFRLYDEDRFNAFRCDEISGSTSIDFKFVTCLNGADIVIADISTMNVNAIYELGARHALKPRSTILLCSKDKEKEFKFFDLTYVPIIFYNHQGLHIDACEIKRVQNDLNKFIDFAVNSDTDMPDNPISRALNERNIYKEIIPDKSLYAIYKQGKEFLDNNEYESALDMFNSLVELEESVENILLYALAKYKIAEHDNSEKSLIDILNYLKERIDIDNSTSEEIYGRVAAICLRLFNISGDKIYYYEALKYYMKGAGFCKKNLYCPRNYCALLLRICEVTDDINIINEYYYTAKHHAKIYVHMPLEVSTLSFEERIYYRYNKIDLDAIINDGYTDYDNIISQISTNVEISLLQKDTLLQGIKSLNGSLIRICNVVR
;
A
#
# COMPACT_ATOMS: atom_id res chain seq x y z
N MET A 1 41.48 1.05 21.21
CA MET A 1 40.46 1.99 21.73
C MET A 1 39.15 1.24 21.70
N GLU A 2 38.37 1.21 22.77
CA GLU A 2 37.08 0.52 22.78
C GLU A 2 36.14 1.16 21.76
N LYS A 3 35.43 0.32 20.99
CA LYS A 3 34.55 0.77 19.91
C LYS A 3 33.15 1.02 20.47
N SER A 4 32.58 2.15 20.08
CA SER A 4 31.27 2.58 20.57
C SER A 4 30.13 1.99 19.72
N CYS A 5 29.03 1.61 20.36
CA CYS A 5 27.82 1.12 19.73
C CYS A 5 26.60 1.94 20.14
N PHE A 6 25.68 2.12 19.19
CA PHE A 6 24.36 2.67 19.44
C PHE A 6 23.30 1.82 18.74
N VAL A 7 22.13 1.69 19.37
CA VAL A 7 21.05 0.82 18.92
C VAL A 7 19.81 1.66 18.59
N ILE A 8 19.38 1.56 17.33
CA ILE A 8 18.14 2.14 16.83
C ILE A 8 17.06 1.06 16.95
N MET A 9 16.10 1.22 17.85
CA MET A 9 14.94 0.34 17.94
C MET A 9 13.81 0.96 18.75
N GLY A 10 12.59 0.44 18.59
CA GLY A 10 11.52 0.67 19.55
C GLY A 10 11.69 -0.16 20.83
N TYR A 11 10.85 0.08 21.83
CA TYR A 11 10.80 -0.68 23.09
C TYR A 11 9.45 -1.36 23.29
N GLY A 12 9.43 -2.40 24.12
CA GLY A 12 8.22 -3.14 24.47
C GLY A 12 7.59 -3.93 23.32
N ILE A 13 6.30 -4.26 23.48
CA ILE A 13 5.54 -5.02 22.49
C ILE A 13 4.86 -4.05 21.52
N LYS A 14 5.16 -4.18 20.22
CA LYS A 14 4.58 -3.37 19.13
C LYS A 14 4.21 -4.26 17.97
N ASN A 15 3.03 -4.08 17.38
CA ASN A 15 2.55 -4.85 16.22
C ASN A 15 2.68 -6.38 16.41
N GLY A 16 2.45 -6.86 17.64
CA GLY A 16 2.56 -8.28 18.00
C GLY A 16 3.98 -8.80 18.20
N ILE A 17 5.00 -7.95 18.05
CA ILE A 17 6.43 -8.29 18.19
C ILE A 17 6.95 -7.75 19.52
N ASN A 18 7.61 -8.59 20.32
CA ASN A 18 8.31 -8.16 21.53
C ASN A 18 9.74 -7.71 21.20
N LEU A 19 9.97 -6.39 21.20
CA LEU A 19 11.27 -5.79 20.87
C LEU A 19 12.30 -5.96 22.00
N ASP A 20 11.84 -6.01 23.25
CA ASP A 20 12.76 -6.16 24.39
C ASP A 20 13.39 -7.56 24.39
N THR A 21 12.68 -8.59 23.92
CA THR A 21 13.24 -9.92 23.69
C THR A 21 14.38 -9.88 22.66
N THR A 22 14.18 -9.21 21.52
CA THR A 22 15.25 -9.03 20.53
C THR A 22 16.46 -8.32 21.13
N TYR A 23 16.22 -7.27 21.93
CA TYR A 23 17.31 -6.53 22.57
C TYR A 23 18.11 -7.37 23.56
N GLU A 24 17.43 -7.96 24.55
CA GLU A 24 18.07 -8.63 25.68
C GLU A 24 18.64 -10.02 25.31
N GLU A 25 18.02 -10.72 24.35
CA GLU A 25 18.45 -12.08 23.99
C GLU A 25 19.36 -12.12 22.75
N ILE A 26 19.36 -11.10 21.88
CA ILE A 26 20.16 -11.10 20.65
C ILE A 26 21.15 -9.94 20.64
N ILE A 27 20.67 -8.69 20.59
CA ILE A 27 21.51 -7.51 20.30
C ILE A 27 22.53 -7.27 21.42
N LYS A 28 22.06 -7.13 22.66
CA LYS A 28 22.90 -6.81 23.82
C LYS A 28 23.92 -7.92 24.14
N PRO A 29 23.59 -9.22 24.07
CA PRO A 29 24.58 -10.29 24.15
C PRO A 29 25.68 -10.19 23.07
N CYS A 30 25.35 -9.87 21.82
CA CYS A 30 26.34 -9.67 20.74
C CYS A 30 27.23 -8.46 21.01
N ILE A 31 26.66 -7.33 21.44
CA ILE A 31 27.42 -6.12 21.83
C ILE A 31 28.44 -6.47 22.92
N ASN A 32 28.00 -7.14 23.98
CA ASN A 32 28.85 -7.53 25.10
C ASN A 32 29.94 -8.52 24.69
N THR A 33 29.60 -9.50 23.84
CA THR A 33 30.55 -10.50 23.32
C THR A 33 31.67 -9.88 22.52
N ASN A 34 31.39 -8.78 21.81
CA ASN A 34 32.37 -8.04 21.02
C ASN A 34 33.02 -6.88 21.79
N HIS A 35 32.81 -6.78 23.10
CA HIS A 35 33.39 -5.73 23.95
C HIS A 35 33.12 -4.30 23.47
N LEU A 36 31.94 -4.06 22.88
CA LEU A 36 31.51 -2.72 22.49
C LEU A 36 30.96 -1.96 23.70
N VAL A 37 31.18 -0.65 23.72
CA VAL A 37 30.73 0.24 24.80
C VAL A 37 29.67 1.21 24.30
N PRO A 38 28.76 1.73 25.15
CA PRO A 38 27.82 2.74 24.71
C PRO A 38 28.57 4.00 24.27
N PHE A 39 28.00 4.75 23.32
CA PHE A 39 28.57 6.04 22.95
C PHE A 39 28.60 6.98 24.17
N ARG A 40 29.78 7.56 24.44
CA ARG A 40 30.00 8.42 25.60
C ARG A 40 29.45 9.83 25.34
N LEU A 41 28.14 9.99 25.54
CA LEU A 41 27.46 11.28 25.44
C LEU A 41 27.71 12.15 26.70
N TYR A 42 27.80 11.51 27.86
CA TYR A 42 28.09 12.12 29.15
C TYR A 42 29.41 11.60 29.72
N ASP A 43 30.08 12.40 30.56
CA ASP A 43 31.35 12.00 31.18
C ASP A 43 31.19 10.81 32.14
N GLU A 44 30.07 10.70 32.85
CA GLU A 44 29.77 9.61 33.76
C GLU A 44 29.05 8.45 33.04
N ASP A 45 29.63 7.25 33.10
CA ASP A 45 29.16 6.08 32.36
C ASP A 45 27.71 5.68 32.67
N ARG A 46 27.23 5.93 33.90
CA ARG A 46 25.86 5.60 34.33
C ARG A 46 24.76 6.32 33.54
N PHE A 47 25.08 7.39 32.83
CA PHE A 47 24.12 8.13 32.01
C PHE A 47 24.12 7.69 30.55
N ASN A 48 25.12 6.90 30.13
CA ASN A 48 25.25 6.42 28.76
C ASN A 48 24.64 5.03 28.63
N ALA A 49 23.96 4.78 27.52
CA ALA A 49 23.34 3.51 27.20
C ALA A 49 23.38 3.26 25.69
N PHE A 50 23.11 2.01 25.30
CA PHE A 50 23.10 1.64 23.88
C PHE A 50 21.85 2.16 23.17
N ARG A 51 20.69 2.23 23.85
CA ARG A 51 19.44 2.75 23.28
C ARG A 51 19.15 4.16 23.76
N CYS A 52 18.55 4.98 22.90
CA CYS A 52 18.22 6.37 23.22
C CYS A 52 17.30 6.51 24.46
N ASP A 53 16.31 5.62 24.59
CA ASP A 53 15.34 5.64 25.68
C ASP A 53 15.94 5.27 27.05
N GLU A 54 17.12 4.64 27.06
CA GLU A 54 17.86 4.30 28.27
C GLU A 54 18.89 5.38 28.66
N ILE A 55 19.21 6.32 27.75
CA ILE A 55 20.14 7.43 28.03
C ILE A 55 19.47 8.43 28.98
N SER A 56 19.97 8.46 30.21
CA SER A 56 19.53 9.38 31.25
C SER A 56 20.16 10.77 31.09
N GLY A 57 19.74 11.73 31.90
CA GLY A 57 20.25 13.12 31.86
C GLY A 57 19.33 14.12 31.16
N SER A 58 19.68 15.41 31.27
CA SER A 58 18.80 16.54 30.98
C SER A 58 18.83 17.04 29.54
N THR A 59 19.69 16.49 28.68
CA THR A 59 19.70 16.88 27.26
C THR A 59 18.43 16.41 26.55
N SER A 60 18.04 17.14 25.52
CA SER A 60 16.86 16.82 24.73
C SER A 60 17.06 15.54 23.92
N ILE A 61 15.96 14.83 23.62
CA ILE A 61 15.99 13.53 22.94
C ILE A 61 16.64 13.66 21.55
N ASP A 62 16.32 14.72 20.82
CA ASP A 62 16.91 15.04 19.52
C ASP A 62 18.42 15.20 19.58
N PHE A 63 18.92 15.93 20.59
CA PHE A 63 20.36 16.07 20.80
C PHE A 63 21.02 14.72 21.12
N LYS A 64 20.39 13.90 21.97
CA LYS A 64 20.90 12.57 22.35
C LYS A 64 21.09 11.68 21.12
N PHE A 65 20.01 11.39 20.38
CA PHE A 65 20.12 10.43 19.28
C PHE A 65 21.00 10.96 18.15
N VAL A 66 20.87 12.23 17.73
CA VAL A 66 21.68 12.76 16.61
C VAL A 66 23.18 12.69 16.93
N THR A 67 23.56 13.03 18.17
CA THR A 67 24.96 12.99 18.60
C THR A 67 25.47 11.54 18.64
N CYS A 68 24.68 10.61 19.18
CA CYS A 68 25.03 9.18 19.18
C CYS A 68 25.13 8.61 17.76
N LEU A 69 24.20 8.94 16.86
CA LEU A 69 24.22 8.47 15.46
C LEU A 69 25.45 8.98 14.70
N ASN A 70 25.85 10.23 14.92
CA ASN A 70 27.04 10.80 14.30
C ASN A 70 28.33 10.27 14.95
N GLY A 71 28.31 10.02 16.26
CA GLY A 71 29.50 9.72 17.05
C GLY A 71 29.85 8.23 17.13
N ALA A 72 28.85 7.34 17.17
CA ALA A 72 29.06 5.92 17.38
C ALA A 72 29.84 5.28 16.21
N ASP A 73 30.77 4.38 16.56
CA ASP A 73 31.52 3.60 15.57
C ASP A 73 30.59 2.64 14.82
N ILE A 74 29.68 1.98 15.55
CA ILE A 74 28.76 0.97 15.02
C ILE A 74 27.32 1.32 15.42
N VAL A 75 26.40 1.19 14.47
CA VAL A 75 24.96 1.29 14.73
C VAL A 75 24.28 -0.02 14.37
N ILE A 76 23.48 -0.54 15.30
CA ILE A 76 22.60 -1.71 15.06
C ILE A 76 21.17 -1.19 15.03
N ALA A 77 20.46 -1.38 13.91
CA ALA A 77 19.09 -0.92 13.75
C ALA A 77 18.13 -2.10 13.59
N ASP A 78 17.22 -2.28 14.55
CA ASP A 78 16.08 -3.19 14.41
C ASP A 78 14.86 -2.40 13.91
N ILE A 79 14.41 -2.75 12.71
CA ILE A 79 13.29 -2.11 12.01
C ILE A 79 12.07 -3.04 11.89
N SER A 80 12.02 -4.10 12.70
CA SER A 80 11.02 -5.17 12.63
C SER A 80 9.57 -4.70 12.80
N THR A 81 9.36 -3.54 13.41
CA THR A 81 8.01 -3.00 13.66
C THR A 81 7.63 -1.84 12.75
N MET A 82 8.48 -1.47 11.79
CA MET A 82 8.32 -0.29 10.93
C MET A 82 8.08 0.98 11.74
N ASN A 83 8.74 1.08 12.89
CA ASN A 83 8.66 2.26 13.74
C ASN A 83 9.19 3.48 12.97
N VAL A 84 8.35 4.50 12.77
CA VAL A 84 8.70 5.70 12.00
C VAL A 84 9.93 6.43 12.54
N ASN A 85 10.17 6.39 13.86
CA ASN A 85 11.36 6.99 14.47
C ASN A 85 12.61 6.15 14.15
N ALA A 86 12.52 4.82 14.23
CA ALA A 86 13.63 3.93 13.88
C ALA A 86 14.04 4.10 12.40
N ILE A 87 13.06 4.23 11.50
CA ILE A 87 13.31 4.50 10.08
C ILE A 87 13.95 5.89 9.88
N TYR A 88 13.47 6.92 10.59
CA TYR A 88 14.05 8.25 10.54
C TYR A 88 15.51 8.28 11.03
N GLU A 89 15.78 7.64 12.18
CA GLU A 89 17.14 7.51 12.74
C GLU A 89 18.07 6.72 11.82
N LEU A 90 17.58 5.67 11.16
CA LEU A 90 18.35 4.92 10.17
C LEU A 90 18.73 5.80 8.97
N GLY A 91 17.78 6.55 8.43
CA GLY A 91 18.04 7.51 7.35
C GLY A 91 19.07 8.57 7.75
N ALA A 92 18.94 9.11 8.98
CA ALA A 92 19.90 10.06 9.53
C ALA A 92 21.31 9.43 9.65
N ARG A 93 21.42 8.19 10.14
CA ARG A 93 22.70 7.47 10.23
C ARG A 93 23.34 7.29 8.86
N HIS A 94 22.57 6.88 7.84
CA HIS A 94 23.07 6.72 6.47
C HIS A 94 23.62 8.03 5.87
N ALA A 95 23.04 9.17 6.24
CA ALA A 95 23.53 10.49 5.82
C ALA A 95 24.77 10.96 6.61
N LEU A 96 24.85 10.63 7.91
CA LEU A 96 25.93 11.07 8.79
C LEU A 96 27.20 10.23 8.64
N LYS A 97 27.08 8.94 8.32
CA LYS A 97 28.21 8.02 8.23
C LYS A 97 28.11 7.09 7.02
N PRO A 98 29.24 6.84 6.33
CA PRO A 98 29.25 5.97 5.16
C PRO A 98 29.21 4.49 5.48
N ARG A 99 29.40 4.09 6.75
CA ARG A 99 29.66 2.72 7.14
C ARG A 99 29.11 2.32 8.51
N SER A 100 29.17 1.01 8.76
CA SER A 100 29.01 0.35 10.05
C SER A 100 27.59 0.48 10.61
N THR A 101 26.61 0.32 9.72
CA THR A 101 25.19 0.25 10.09
C THR A 101 24.68 -1.14 9.77
N ILE A 102 24.28 -1.89 10.80
CA ILE A 102 23.83 -3.29 10.69
C ILE A 102 22.32 -3.33 10.88
N LEU A 103 21.59 -3.94 9.95
CA LEU A 103 20.12 -3.98 9.98
C LEU A 103 19.58 -5.34 10.41
N LEU A 104 18.59 -5.32 11.30
CA LEU A 104 17.79 -6.48 11.70
C LEU A 104 16.32 -6.24 11.34
N CYS A 105 15.65 -7.28 10.83
CA CYS A 105 14.23 -7.20 10.50
C CYS A 105 13.52 -8.56 10.71
N SER A 106 12.34 -8.53 11.31
CA SER A 106 11.48 -9.73 11.37
C SER A 106 11.04 -10.15 9.97
N LYS A 107 11.17 -11.44 9.67
CA LYS A 107 10.79 -12.04 8.39
C LYS A 107 9.29 -11.95 8.13
N ASP A 108 8.45 -11.92 9.16
CA ASP A 108 7.00 -11.74 9.03
C ASP A 108 6.64 -10.40 8.37
N LYS A 109 7.59 -9.45 8.40
CA LYS A 109 7.46 -8.11 7.83
C LYS A 109 8.28 -7.92 6.56
N GLU A 110 8.91 -8.98 6.03
CA GLU A 110 9.70 -8.95 4.79
C GLU A 110 8.87 -8.43 3.61
N LYS A 111 7.59 -8.82 3.50
CA LYS A 111 6.71 -8.34 2.42
C LYS A 111 6.21 -6.90 2.62
N GLU A 112 6.19 -6.41 3.86
CA GLU A 112 5.88 -5.01 4.21
C GLU A 112 7.12 -4.13 4.00
N PHE A 113 8.31 -4.73 3.92
CA PHE A 113 9.58 -4.08 3.65
C PHE A 113 9.71 -3.69 2.17
N LYS A 114 9.04 -2.60 1.79
CA LYS A 114 9.10 -2.00 0.45
C LYS A 114 9.96 -0.72 0.40
N PHE A 115 11.02 -0.65 1.20
CA PHE A 115 11.98 0.45 1.10
C PHE A 115 12.91 0.19 -0.09
N PHE A 116 12.54 0.70 -1.26
CA PHE A 116 13.33 0.57 -2.49
C PHE A 116 14.81 0.91 -2.26
N ASP A 117 15.08 1.98 -1.50
CA ASP A 117 16.44 2.44 -1.19
C ASP A 117 17.25 1.48 -0.31
N LEU A 118 16.58 0.64 0.50
CA LEU A 118 17.23 -0.34 1.39
C LEU A 118 17.39 -1.72 0.74
N THR A 119 16.84 -1.94 -0.45
CA THR A 119 16.86 -3.24 -1.16
C THR A 119 18.25 -3.84 -1.29
N TYR A 120 19.28 -3.00 -1.41
CA TYR A 120 20.67 -3.42 -1.59
C TYR A 120 21.51 -3.40 -0.30
N VAL A 121 20.91 -3.04 0.84
CA VAL A 121 21.59 -3.07 2.13
C VAL A 121 21.43 -4.47 2.74
N PRO A 122 22.51 -5.14 3.18
CA PRO A 122 22.40 -6.42 3.86
C PRO A 122 21.54 -6.31 5.13
N ILE A 123 20.48 -7.13 5.22
CA ILE A 123 19.58 -7.20 6.38
C ILE A 123 19.63 -8.61 6.95
N ILE A 124 19.81 -8.70 8.27
CA ILE A 124 19.67 -9.96 9.00
C ILE A 124 18.18 -10.18 9.26
N PHE A 125 17.56 -11.02 8.43
CA PHE A 125 16.18 -11.44 8.66
C PHE A 125 16.09 -12.54 9.73
N TYR A 126 15.08 -12.46 10.59
CA TYR A 126 14.84 -13.45 11.63
C TYR A 126 13.37 -13.72 11.88
N ASN A 127 13.02 -14.94 12.30
CA ASN A 127 11.65 -15.34 12.60
C ASN A 127 11.27 -14.93 14.02
N HIS A 128 10.23 -14.10 14.15
CA HIS A 128 9.72 -13.64 15.45
C HIS A 128 8.32 -14.21 15.68
N GLN A 129 8.17 -15.22 16.54
CA GLN A 129 6.91 -15.93 16.74
C GLN A 129 6.00 -15.18 17.73
N GLY A 130 5.67 -13.93 17.39
CA GLY A 130 4.88 -13.04 18.23
C GLY A 130 5.66 -12.49 19.43
N LEU A 131 5.51 -13.09 20.60
CA LEU A 131 6.17 -12.61 21.83
C LEU A 131 7.50 -13.32 22.12
N HIS A 132 7.86 -14.32 21.33
CA HIS A 132 9.00 -15.20 21.58
C HIS A 132 9.83 -15.43 20.32
N ILE A 133 11.12 -15.70 20.51
CA ILE A 133 12.05 -16.11 19.47
C ILE A 133 12.57 -17.49 19.87
N ASP A 134 12.57 -18.43 18.93
CA ASP A 134 13.08 -19.78 19.18
C ASP A 134 14.58 -19.75 19.52
N ALA A 135 15.02 -20.64 20.43
CA ALA A 135 16.40 -20.66 20.89
C ALA A 135 17.42 -20.99 19.80
N CYS A 136 17.05 -21.81 18.80
CA CYS A 136 17.91 -22.05 17.64
C CYS A 136 17.99 -20.80 16.75
N GLU A 137 16.87 -20.08 16.61
CA GLU A 137 16.83 -18.84 15.85
C GLU A 137 17.66 -17.74 16.52
N ILE A 138 17.55 -17.56 17.85
CA ILE A 138 18.39 -16.63 18.63
C ILE A 138 19.88 -16.89 18.35
N LYS A 139 20.33 -18.15 18.47
CA LYS A 139 21.73 -18.51 18.22
C LYS A 139 22.16 -18.24 16.78
N ARG A 140 21.28 -18.50 15.80
CA ARG A 140 21.57 -18.22 14.39
C ARG A 140 21.75 -16.72 14.17
N VAL A 141 20.81 -15.90 14.67
CA VAL A 141 20.85 -14.44 14.50
C VAL A 141 22.04 -13.84 15.25
N GLN A 142 22.35 -14.31 16.45
CA GLN A 142 23.56 -13.90 17.18
C GLN A 142 24.83 -14.21 16.40
N ASN A 143 24.93 -15.39 15.79
CA ASN A 143 26.08 -15.76 14.96
C ASN A 143 26.22 -14.84 13.74
N ASP A 144 25.11 -14.53 13.08
CA ASP A 144 25.14 -13.64 11.91
C ASP A 144 25.47 -12.19 12.33
N LEU A 145 24.83 -11.68 13.38
CA LEU A 145 25.10 -10.35 13.93
C LEU A 145 26.56 -10.20 14.38
N ASN A 146 27.12 -11.19 15.06
CA ASN A 146 28.53 -11.18 15.46
C ASN A 146 29.47 -11.10 14.25
N LYS A 147 29.18 -11.78 13.13
CA LYS A 147 29.99 -11.66 11.90
C LYS A 147 29.94 -10.26 11.33
N PHE A 148 28.76 -9.63 11.32
CA PHE A 148 28.61 -8.26 10.83
C PHE A 148 29.29 -7.24 11.76
N ILE A 149 29.23 -7.43 13.08
CA ILE A 149 29.95 -6.60 14.05
C ILE A 149 31.46 -6.76 13.85
N ASP A 150 31.96 -7.99 13.78
CA ASP A 150 33.38 -8.26 13.55
C ASP A 150 33.89 -7.59 12.27
N PHE A 151 33.13 -7.71 11.18
CA PHE A 151 33.42 -7.01 9.93
C PHE A 151 33.39 -5.49 10.12
N ALA A 152 32.40 -4.92 10.80
CA ALA A 152 32.30 -3.47 11.02
C ALA A 152 33.43 -2.92 11.93
N VAL A 153 33.96 -3.73 12.84
CA VAL A 153 35.07 -3.37 13.74
C VAL A 153 36.41 -3.44 13.01
N ASN A 154 36.64 -4.51 12.25
CA ASN A 154 37.96 -4.90 11.75
C ASN A 154 38.19 -4.58 10.26
N SER A 155 37.18 -4.08 9.54
CA SER A 155 37.31 -3.77 8.12
C SER A 155 37.96 -2.41 7.87
N ASP A 156 38.98 -2.40 7.02
CA ASP A 156 39.67 -1.18 6.55
C ASP A 156 39.14 -0.67 5.19
N THR A 157 37.99 -1.17 4.71
CA THR A 157 37.46 -0.71 3.42
C THR A 157 36.86 0.70 3.52
N ASP A 158 37.07 1.50 2.47
CA ASP A 158 36.47 2.84 2.33
C ASP A 158 35.15 2.82 1.54
N MET A 159 34.70 1.65 1.06
CA MET A 159 33.50 1.51 0.21
C MET A 159 32.20 1.67 1.03
N PRO A 160 31.36 2.69 0.81
CA PRO A 160 30.18 2.89 1.64
C PRO A 160 29.21 1.70 1.62
N ASP A 161 28.59 1.40 2.76
CA ASP A 161 27.63 0.29 2.90
C ASP A 161 26.16 0.72 2.84
N ASN A 162 25.90 2.01 2.63
CA ASN A 162 24.56 2.58 2.54
C ASN A 162 24.35 3.37 1.23
N PRO A 163 23.11 3.45 0.73
CA PRO A 163 22.79 4.07 -0.57
C PRO A 163 23.13 5.57 -0.62
N ILE A 164 22.93 6.31 0.47
CA ILE A 164 23.15 7.76 0.50
C ILE A 164 24.63 8.06 0.27
N SER A 165 25.51 7.44 1.05
CA SER A 165 26.94 7.66 0.96
C SER A 165 27.53 7.11 -0.34
N ARG A 166 26.98 6.01 -0.89
CA ARG A 166 27.33 5.54 -2.25
C ARG A 166 27.06 6.60 -3.29
N ALA A 167 25.85 7.19 -3.28
CA ALA A 167 25.49 8.25 -4.22
C ALA A 167 26.33 9.54 -4.02
N LEU A 168 26.61 9.94 -2.78
CA LEU A 168 27.45 11.11 -2.49
C LEU A 168 28.91 10.94 -2.95
N ASN A 169 29.40 9.70 -3.03
CA ASN A 169 30.72 9.40 -3.57
C ASN A 169 30.76 9.45 -5.10
N GLU A 170 29.61 9.29 -5.78
CA GLU A 170 29.49 9.46 -7.22
C GLU A 170 29.46 10.94 -7.59
N ARG A 171 30.62 11.51 -7.97
CA ARG A 171 30.74 12.91 -8.42
C ARG A 171 30.53 13.10 -9.92
N ASN A 172 29.92 12.12 -10.59
CA ASN A 172 29.77 12.14 -12.04
C ASN A 172 28.67 13.12 -12.44
N ILE A 173 29.02 14.14 -13.23
CA ILE A 173 28.06 14.87 -14.04
C ILE A 173 27.81 13.99 -15.27
N TYR A 174 26.69 13.26 -15.27
CA TYR A 174 26.30 12.44 -16.41
C TYR A 174 26.01 13.36 -17.61
N LYS A 175 26.72 13.15 -18.73
CA LYS A 175 26.33 13.73 -20.02
C LYS A 175 25.09 12.98 -20.48
N GLU A 176 23.94 13.64 -20.33
CA GLU A 176 22.58 13.25 -20.71
C GLU A 176 22.44 11.94 -21.51
N ILE A 177 21.96 10.89 -20.83
CA ILE A 177 21.02 9.95 -21.44
C ILE A 177 19.68 10.32 -20.82
N ILE A 178 19.01 11.32 -21.39
CA ILE A 178 17.65 11.65 -21.00
C ILE A 178 16.77 10.58 -21.67
N PRO A 179 16.07 9.70 -20.95
CA PRO A 179 14.87 9.09 -21.53
C PRO A 179 13.97 10.24 -21.98
N ASP A 180 13.46 10.23 -23.21
CA ASP A 180 12.72 11.35 -23.84
C ASP A 180 11.62 11.97 -22.93
N LYS A 181 11.14 11.22 -21.94
CA LYS A 181 10.16 11.64 -20.95
C LYS A 181 10.54 11.15 -19.54
N SER A 182 10.27 11.96 -18.52
CA SER A 182 10.29 11.52 -17.13
C SER A 182 9.13 10.56 -16.82
N LEU A 183 9.25 9.76 -15.76
CA LEU A 183 8.17 8.90 -15.26
C LEU A 183 6.84 9.67 -15.09
N TYR A 184 6.91 10.86 -14.48
CA TYR A 184 5.73 11.70 -14.31
C TYR A 184 5.12 12.17 -15.65
N ALA A 185 5.96 12.49 -16.65
CA ALA A 185 5.47 12.86 -17.97
C ALA A 185 4.80 11.67 -18.69
N ILE A 186 5.33 10.45 -18.55
CA ILE A 186 4.71 9.22 -19.07
C ILE A 186 3.35 8.98 -18.38
N TYR A 187 3.33 9.03 -17.04
CA TYR A 187 2.09 8.90 -16.25
C TYR A 187 1.03 9.90 -16.70
N LYS A 188 1.39 11.19 -16.81
CA LYS A 188 0.47 12.26 -17.18
C LYS A 188 -0.09 12.06 -18.58
N GLN A 189 0.75 11.70 -19.56
CA GLN A 189 0.29 11.43 -20.92
C GLN A 189 -0.60 10.19 -21.00
N GLY A 190 -0.26 9.10 -20.28
CA GLY A 190 -1.11 7.93 -20.19
C GLY A 190 -2.49 8.26 -19.61
N LYS A 191 -2.56 9.11 -18.58
CA LYS A 191 -3.83 9.60 -18.01
C LYS A 191 -4.60 10.48 -19.00
N GLU A 192 -3.95 11.38 -19.72
CA GLU A 192 -4.60 12.21 -20.76
C GLU A 192 -5.22 11.34 -21.87
N PHE A 193 -4.49 10.34 -22.39
CA PHE A 193 -5.04 9.39 -23.36
C PHE A 193 -6.23 8.61 -22.79
N LEU A 194 -6.09 8.11 -21.57
CA LEU A 194 -7.15 7.37 -20.89
C LEU A 194 -8.42 8.22 -20.71
N ASP A 195 -8.28 9.46 -20.30
CA ASP A 195 -9.39 10.40 -20.07
C ASP A 195 -10.09 10.81 -21.38
N ASN A 196 -9.39 10.71 -22.52
CA ASN A 196 -9.92 10.92 -23.88
C ASN A 196 -10.42 9.62 -24.56
N ASN A 197 -10.48 8.50 -23.83
CA ASN A 197 -10.83 7.17 -24.35
C ASN A 197 -9.86 6.60 -25.41
N GLU A 198 -8.61 7.09 -25.47
CA GLU A 198 -7.54 6.59 -26.34
C GLU A 198 -6.80 5.42 -25.65
N TYR A 199 -7.48 4.29 -25.48
CA TYR A 199 -7.03 3.23 -24.56
C TYR A 199 -5.76 2.51 -24.99
N GLU A 200 -5.52 2.32 -26.29
CA GLU A 200 -4.31 1.70 -26.82
C GLU A 200 -3.08 2.58 -26.55
N SER A 201 -3.19 3.88 -26.79
CA SER A 201 -2.12 4.83 -26.49
C SER A 201 -1.87 4.96 -24.98
N ALA A 202 -2.93 4.93 -24.17
CA ALA A 202 -2.81 4.86 -22.72
C ALA A 202 -2.09 3.57 -22.26
N LEU A 203 -2.41 2.43 -22.88
CA LEU A 203 -1.79 1.14 -22.58
C LEU A 203 -0.30 1.17 -22.88
N ASP A 204 0.12 1.73 -24.02
CA ASP A 204 1.54 1.85 -24.39
C ASP A 204 2.30 2.68 -23.34
N MET A 205 1.76 3.82 -22.91
CA MET A 205 2.37 4.66 -21.87
C MET A 205 2.45 3.93 -20.53
N PHE A 206 1.39 3.26 -20.11
CA PHE A 206 1.39 2.54 -18.84
C PHE A 206 2.26 1.28 -18.86
N ASN A 207 2.43 0.63 -20.02
CA ASN A 207 3.37 -0.48 -20.16
C ASN A 207 4.81 0.00 -19.94
N SER A 208 5.20 1.10 -20.60
CA SER A 208 6.51 1.73 -20.35
C SER A 208 6.68 2.16 -18.90
N LEU A 209 5.62 2.65 -18.26
CA LEU A 209 5.66 3.06 -16.85
C LEU A 209 5.92 1.87 -15.92
N VAL A 210 5.28 0.72 -16.15
CA VAL A 210 5.51 -0.51 -15.38
C VAL A 210 6.91 -1.09 -15.63
N GLU A 211 7.43 -1.03 -16.86
CA GLU A 211 8.79 -1.48 -17.18
C GLU A 211 9.87 -0.64 -16.48
N LEU A 212 9.61 0.66 -16.27
CA LEU A 212 10.53 1.56 -15.57
C LEU A 212 10.36 1.51 -14.04
N GLU A 213 9.13 1.38 -13.54
CA GLU A 213 8.80 1.32 -12.12
C GLU A 213 7.59 0.40 -11.88
N GLU A 214 7.86 -0.82 -11.42
CA GLU A 214 6.83 -1.82 -11.10
C GLU A 214 6.19 -1.55 -9.72
N SER A 215 5.37 -0.50 -9.64
CA SER A 215 4.54 -0.19 -8.48
C SER A 215 3.12 -0.73 -8.62
N VAL A 216 2.41 -0.90 -7.50
CA VAL A 216 1.01 -1.36 -7.50
C VAL A 216 0.13 -0.38 -8.27
N GLU A 217 0.37 0.91 -8.09
CA GLU A 217 -0.35 2.00 -8.74
C GLU A 217 -0.18 1.93 -10.26
N ASN A 218 1.04 1.73 -10.75
CA ASN A 218 1.34 1.62 -12.18
C ASN A 218 0.72 0.34 -12.78
N ILE A 219 0.79 -0.78 -12.06
CA ILE A 219 0.13 -2.05 -12.45
C ILE A 219 -1.39 -1.85 -12.58
N LEU A 220 -2.03 -1.12 -11.67
CA LEU A 220 -3.47 -0.87 -11.71
C LEU A 220 -3.89 0.07 -12.86
N LEU A 221 -3.04 1.00 -13.28
CA LEU A 221 -3.25 1.84 -14.46
C LEU A 221 -3.15 1.02 -15.75
N TYR A 222 -2.09 0.22 -15.87
CA TYR A 222 -1.92 -0.73 -16.97
C TYR A 222 -3.12 -1.68 -17.09
N ALA A 223 -3.55 -2.27 -15.98
CA ALA A 223 -4.71 -3.14 -15.93
C ALA A 223 -6.02 -2.42 -16.30
N LEU A 224 -6.18 -1.14 -15.92
CA LEU A 224 -7.34 -0.34 -16.32
C LEU A 224 -7.40 -0.13 -17.84
N ALA A 225 -6.28 0.27 -18.46
CA ALA A 225 -6.25 0.46 -19.91
C ALA A 225 -6.60 -0.84 -20.65
N LYS A 226 -6.02 -1.97 -20.25
CA LYS A 226 -6.39 -3.30 -20.81
C LYS A 226 -7.85 -3.65 -20.57
N TYR A 227 -8.37 -3.37 -19.37
CA TYR A 227 -9.78 -3.61 -19.04
C TYR A 227 -10.70 -2.83 -19.97
N LYS A 228 -10.37 -1.57 -20.27
CA LYS A 228 -11.18 -0.72 -21.17
C LYS A 228 -11.16 -1.21 -22.61
N ILE A 229 -10.01 -1.66 -23.11
CA ILE A 229 -9.91 -2.33 -24.41
C ILE A 229 -10.75 -3.61 -24.42
N ALA A 230 -10.60 -4.47 -23.41
CA ALA A 230 -11.35 -5.72 -23.31
C ALA A 230 -12.87 -5.52 -23.17
N GLU A 231 -13.29 -4.44 -22.50
CA GLU A 231 -14.69 -4.01 -22.39
C GLU A 231 -15.24 -3.57 -23.74
N HIS A 232 -14.49 -2.78 -24.50
CA HIS A 232 -14.86 -2.36 -25.86
C HIS A 232 -14.98 -3.56 -26.81
N ASP A 233 -14.02 -4.48 -26.76
CA ASP A 233 -13.97 -5.66 -27.63
C ASP A 233 -14.87 -6.81 -27.15
N ASN A 234 -15.49 -6.66 -25.98
CA ASN A 234 -16.28 -7.68 -25.31
C ASN A 234 -15.53 -9.03 -25.18
N SER A 235 -14.24 -8.97 -24.83
CA SER A 235 -13.33 -10.11 -24.82
C SER A 235 -13.19 -10.74 -23.43
N GLU A 236 -13.84 -11.90 -23.23
CA GLU A 236 -13.71 -12.69 -21.99
C GLU A 236 -12.26 -13.13 -21.74
N LYS A 237 -11.57 -13.60 -22.78
CA LYS A 237 -10.18 -14.05 -22.68
C LYS A 237 -9.27 -12.93 -22.17
N SER A 238 -9.39 -11.73 -22.74
CA SER A 238 -8.57 -10.58 -22.33
C SER A 238 -8.81 -10.20 -20.86
N LEU A 239 -10.04 -10.32 -20.37
CA LEU A 239 -10.37 -10.08 -18.95
C LEU A 239 -9.76 -11.12 -18.01
N ILE A 240 -9.76 -12.41 -18.40
CA ILE A 240 -9.09 -13.49 -17.65
C ILE A 240 -7.58 -13.23 -17.61
N ASP A 241 -6.98 -12.84 -18.74
CA ASP A 241 -5.55 -12.53 -18.82
C ASP A 241 -5.17 -11.36 -17.88
N ILE A 242 -6.01 -10.32 -17.80
CA ILE A 242 -5.81 -9.21 -16.85
C ILE A 242 -5.92 -9.67 -15.40
N LEU A 243 -6.92 -10.50 -15.07
CA LEU A 243 -7.11 -11.01 -13.71
C LEU A 243 -5.92 -11.85 -13.25
N ASN A 244 -5.38 -12.71 -14.13
CA ASN A 244 -4.20 -13.51 -13.85
C ASN A 244 -2.95 -12.62 -13.67
N TYR A 245 -2.76 -11.65 -14.56
CA TYR A 245 -1.66 -10.68 -14.46
C TYR A 245 -1.65 -9.95 -13.10
N LEU A 246 -2.82 -9.53 -12.59
CA LEU A 246 -2.93 -8.91 -11.27
C LEU A 246 -2.61 -9.88 -10.14
N LYS A 247 -3.12 -11.12 -10.19
CA LYS A 247 -2.86 -12.15 -9.16
C LYS A 247 -1.40 -12.57 -9.07
N GLU A 248 -0.67 -12.54 -10.17
CA GLU A 248 0.76 -12.87 -10.19
C GLU A 248 1.66 -11.79 -9.57
N ARG A 249 1.21 -10.52 -9.57
CA ARG A 249 2.04 -9.37 -9.17
C ARG A 249 1.59 -8.70 -7.88
N ILE A 250 0.35 -8.92 -7.46
CA ILE A 250 -0.23 -8.30 -6.28
C ILE A 250 -0.76 -9.38 -5.34
N ASP A 251 -0.37 -9.31 -4.07
CA ASP A 251 -0.97 -10.11 -3.00
C ASP A 251 -2.38 -9.57 -2.67
N ILE A 252 -3.35 -9.92 -3.51
CA ILE A 252 -4.75 -9.46 -3.41
C ILE A 252 -5.40 -9.99 -2.12
N ASP A 253 -5.08 -11.23 -1.74
CA ASP A 253 -5.75 -11.91 -0.62
C ASP A 253 -5.46 -11.23 0.72
N ASN A 254 -4.24 -10.70 0.91
CA ASN A 254 -3.82 -9.99 2.12
C ASN A 254 -3.80 -8.45 1.97
N SER A 255 -4.39 -7.91 0.89
CA SER A 255 -4.43 -6.47 0.65
C SER A 255 -5.38 -5.73 1.62
N THR A 256 -5.15 -4.43 1.78
CA THR A 256 -6.08 -3.50 2.46
C THR A 256 -6.44 -2.30 1.56
N SER A 257 -6.15 -2.41 0.26
CA SER A 257 -6.40 -1.34 -0.71
C SER A 257 -7.79 -1.46 -1.33
N GLU A 258 -8.62 -0.43 -1.15
CA GLU A 258 -9.91 -0.30 -1.85
C GLU A 258 -9.71 -0.34 -3.37
N GLU A 259 -8.65 0.27 -3.91
CA GLU A 259 -8.41 0.39 -5.35
C GLU A 259 -8.10 -0.96 -5.99
N ILE A 260 -7.29 -1.81 -5.33
CA ILE A 260 -7.03 -3.19 -5.76
C ILE A 260 -8.34 -3.97 -5.81
N TYR A 261 -9.09 -3.96 -4.71
CA TYR A 261 -10.34 -4.70 -4.61
C TYR A 261 -11.39 -4.22 -5.62
N GLY A 262 -11.52 -2.90 -5.80
CA GLY A 262 -12.43 -2.31 -6.77
C GLY A 262 -12.09 -2.69 -8.21
N ARG A 263 -10.80 -2.73 -8.57
CA ARG A 263 -10.37 -3.10 -9.93
C ARG A 263 -10.61 -4.58 -10.22
N VAL A 264 -10.25 -5.46 -9.29
CA VAL A 264 -10.50 -6.91 -9.40
C VAL A 264 -12.00 -7.20 -9.47
N ALA A 265 -12.80 -6.56 -8.62
CA ALA A 265 -14.25 -6.71 -8.61
C ALA A 265 -14.89 -6.26 -9.94
N ALA A 266 -14.42 -5.17 -10.54
CA ALA A 266 -14.91 -4.69 -11.83
C ALA A 266 -14.61 -5.66 -12.98
N ILE A 267 -13.42 -6.29 -12.96
CA ILE A 267 -13.04 -7.32 -13.94
C ILE A 267 -13.95 -8.55 -13.77
N CYS A 268 -14.11 -9.06 -12.54
CA CYS A 268 -15.01 -10.18 -12.27
C CYS A 268 -16.45 -9.87 -12.67
N LEU A 269 -16.95 -8.67 -12.36
CA LEU A 269 -18.31 -8.27 -12.74
C LEU A 269 -18.48 -8.25 -14.26
N ARG A 270 -17.48 -7.78 -15.00
CA ARG A 270 -17.51 -7.78 -16.47
C ARG A 270 -17.45 -9.21 -17.03
N LEU A 271 -16.63 -10.09 -16.46
CA LEU A 271 -16.62 -11.52 -16.80
C LEU A 271 -18.00 -12.14 -16.61
N PHE A 272 -18.66 -11.91 -15.47
CA PHE A 272 -20.03 -12.36 -15.24
C PHE A 272 -21.01 -11.84 -16.30
N ASN A 273 -20.93 -10.55 -16.65
CA ASN A 273 -21.82 -9.96 -17.66
C ASN A 273 -21.64 -10.59 -19.06
N ILE A 274 -20.46 -11.13 -19.38
CA ILE A 274 -20.15 -11.74 -20.68
C ILE A 274 -20.47 -13.24 -20.67
N SER A 275 -19.97 -13.97 -19.68
CA SER A 275 -20.04 -15.43 -19.64
C SER A 275 -21.30 -15.96 -18.97
N GLY A 276 -21.94 -15.18 -18.10
CA GLY A 276 -23.05 -15.62 -17.25
C GLY A 276 -22.61 -16.55 -16.10
N ASP A 277 -21.31 -16.80 -15.92
CA ASP A 277 -20.82 -17.68 -14.86
C ASP A 277 -20.94 -17.00 -13.49
N LYS A 278 -21.78 -17.60 -12.65
CA LYS A 278 -22.13 -17.12 -11.30
C LYS A 278 -20.92 -17.05 -10.38
N ILE A 279 -19.85 -17.82 -10.63
CA ILE A 279 -18.61 -17.74 -9.84
C ILE A 279 -18.06 -16.31 -9.89
N TYR A 280 -18.04 -15.68 -11.07
CA TYR A 280 -17.55 -14.32 -11.22
C TYR A 280 -18.44 -13.26 -10.55
N TYR A 281 -19.76 -13.50 -10.49
CA TYR A 281 -20.66 -12.65 -9.71
C TYR A 281 -20.30 -12.67 -8.22
N TYR A 282 -20.12 -13.86 -7.64
CA TYR A 282 -19.79 -14.00 -6.22
C TYR A 282 -18.38 -13.48 -5.89
N GLU A 283 -17.39 -13.68 -6.77
CA GLU A 283 -16.07 -13.07 -6.61
C GLU A 283 -16.14 -11.53 -6.70
N ALA A 284 -16.88 -10.96 -7.64
CA ALA A 284 -17.09 -9.52 -7.71
C ALA A 284 -17.75 -8.98 -6.43
N LEU A 285 -18.77 -9.67 -5.93
CA LEU A 285 -19.47 -9.30 -4.70
C LEU A 285 -18.53 -9.33 -3.48
N LYS A 286 -17.73 -10.40 -3.35
CA LYS A 286 -16.72 -10.56 -2.30
C LYS A 286 -15.68 -9.43 -2.32
N TYR A 287 -15.13 -9.10 -3.49
CA TYR A 287 -14.11 -8.05 -3.56
C TYR A 287 -14.71 -6.65 -3.36
N TYR A 288 -15.89 -6.34 -3.90
CA TYR A 288 -16.55 -5.06 -3.58
C TYR A 288 -16.86 -4.94 -2.08
N MET A 289 -17.28 -6.04 -1.42
CA MET A 289 -17.50 -6.07 0.02
C MET A 289 -16.20 -5.79 0.80
N LYS A 290 -15.10 -6.48 0.46
CA LYS A 290 -13.79 -6.23 1.07
C LYS A 290 -13.35 -4.79 0.86
N GLY A 291 -13.44 -4.29 -0.37
CA GLY A 291 -13.09 -2.91 -0.72
C GLY A 291 -13.92 -1.88 0.05
N ALA A 292 -15.21 -2.14 0.26
CA ALA A 292 -16.08 -1.26 1.05
C ALA A 292 -15.63 -1.13 2.52
N GLY A 293 -15.06 -2.19 3.09
CA GLY A 293 -14.47 -2.18 4.44
C GLY A 293 -13.22 -1.31 4.57
N PHE A 294 -12.53 -1.02 3.45
CA PHE A 294 -11.33 -0.18 3.41
C PHE A 294 -11.57 1.19 2.74
N CYS A 295 -12.83 1.55 2.48
CA CYS A 295 -13.15 2.77 1.78
C CYS A 295 -12.79 4.01 2.60
N LYS A 296 -12.02 4.92 2.00
CA LYS A 296 -11.62 6.20 2.63
C LYS A 296 -11.97 7.43 1.82
N LYS A 297 -12.38 7.25 0.55
CA LYS A 297 -12.48 8.34 -0.42
C LYS A 297 -13.88 8.47 -1.02
N ASN A 298 -14.09 7.90 -2.20
CA ASN A 298 -15.16 8.29 -3.11
C ASN A 298 -16.38 7.35 -3.10
N LEU A 299 -16.47 6.43 -2.13
CA LEU A 299 -17.56 5.45 -2.02
C LEU A 299 -17.69 4.49 -3.21
N TYR A 300 -16.64 4.29 -4.02
CA TYR A 300 -16.69 3.42 -5.20
C TYR A 300 -17.04 1.97 -4.85
N CYS A 301 -16.28 1.32 -3.96
CA CYS A 301 -16.59 -0.05 -3.56
C CYS A 301 -17.90 -0.16 -2.77
N PRO A 302 -18.20 0.72 -1.79
CA PRO A 302 -19.50 0.74 -1.11
C PRO A 302 -20.71 0.80 -2.05
N ARG A 303 -20.69 1.71 -3.03
CA ARG A 303 -21.75 1.87 -4.03
C ARG A 303 -21.89 0.62 -4.88
N ASN A 304 -20.78 0.10 -5.40
CA ASN A 304 -20.82 -1.06 -6.30
C ASN A 304 -21.21 -2.36 -5.58
N TYR A 305 -20.84 -2.52 -4.30
CA TYR A 305 -21.30 -3.63 -3.47
C TYR A 305 -22.83 -3.62 -3.34
N CYS A 306 -23.41 -2.48 -2.94
CA CYS A 306 -24.86 -2.36 -2.79
C CYS A 306 -25.59 -2.53 -4.13
N ALA A 307 -25.07 -1.95 -5.21
CA ALA A 307 -25.63 -2.12 -6.54
C ALA A 307 -25.61 -3.58 -7.01
N LEU A 308 -24.52 -4.31 -6.73
CA LEU A 308 -24.39 -5.71 -7.14
C LEU A 308 -25.31 -6.63 -6.34
N LEU A 309 -25.55 -6.36 -5.05
CA LEU A 309 -26.55 -7.09 -4.25
C LEU A 309 -27.94 -7.05 -4.89
N LEU A 310 -28.35 -5.93 -5.48
CA LEU A 310 -29.63 -5.82 -6.19
C LEU A 310 -29.71 -6.66 -7.47
N ARG A 311 -28.56 -7.06 -8.01
CA ARG A 311 -28.49 -7.89 -9.24
C ARG A 311 -28.54 -9.39 -8.95
N ILE A 312 -28.75 -9.80 -7.69
CA ILE A 312 -28.93 -11.21 -7.32
C ILE A 312 -30.07 -11.91 -8.09
N CYS A 313 -31.09 -11.15 -8.51
CA CYS A 313 -32.19 -11.63 -9.34
C CYS A 313 -31.75 -12.06 -10.75
N GLU A 314 -30.51 -11.77 -11.15
CA GLU A 314 -29.89 -12.27 -12.38
C GLU A 314 -29.22 -13.64 -12.17
N VAL A 315 -29.08 -14.08 -10.92
CA VAL A 315 -28.30 -15.26 -10.50
C VAL A 315 -29.20 -16.36 -9.94
N THR A 316 -30.31 -16.00 -9.30
CA THR A 316 -31.26 -16.94 -8.69
C THR A 316 -32.70 -16.45 -8.81
N ASP A 317 -33.63 -17.40 -8.89
CA ASP A 317 -35.08 -17.17 -8.87
C ASP A 317 -35.69 -17.41 -7.47
N ASP A 318 -34.87 -17.78 -6.47
CA ASP A 318 -35.34 -17.97 -5.09
C ASP A 318 -35.67 -16.63 -4.45
N ILE A 319 -36.98 -16.39 -4.27
CA ILE A 319 -37.51 -15.15 -3.71
C ILE A 319 -36.98 -14.82 -2.32
N ASN A 320 -36.66 -15.82 -1.49
CA ASN A 320 -36.13 -15.58 -0.14
C ASN A 320 -34.71 -15.02 -0.23
N ILE A 321 -33.88 -15.59 -1.11
CA ILE A 321 -32.51 -15.10 -1.35
C ILE A 321 -32.55 -13.70 -1.95
N ILE A 322 -33.45 -13.45 -2.92
CA ILE A 322 -33.61 -12.13 -3.54
C ILE A 322 -33.99 -11.08 -2.49
N ASN A 323 -34.95 -11.40 -1.61
CA ASN A 323 -35.37 -10.51 -0.52
C ASN A 323 -34.22 -10.22 0.46
N GLU A 324 -33.47 -11.24 0.87
CA GLU A 324 -32.34 -11.08 1.79
C GLU A 324 -31.29 -10.11 1.22
N TYR A 325 -30.89 -10.31 -0.03
CA TYR A 325 -29.90 -9.47 -0.71
C TYR A 325 -30.42 -8.04 -0.93
N TYR A 326 -31.71 -7.89 -1.29
CA TYR A 326 -32.34 -6.58 -1.44
C TYR A 326 -32.29 -5.77 -0.14
N TYR A 327 -32.73 -6.34 0.98
CA TYR A 327 -32.71 -5.64 2.27
C TYR A 327 -31.28 -5.42 2.78
N THR A 328 -30.35 -6.34 2.47
CA THR A 328 -28.92 -6.17 2.75
C THR A 328 -28.35 -4.97 1.99
N ALA A 329 -28.70 -4.80 0.71
CA ALA A 329 -28.28 -3.65 -0.10
C ALA A 329 -28.77 -2.33 0.52
N LYS A 330 -30.04 -2.26 0.93
CA LYS A 330 -30.61 -1.06 1.56
C LYS A 330 -30.00 -0.77 2.93
N HIS A 331 -29.75 -1.81 3.72
CA HIS A 331 -29.11 -1.68 5.02
C HIS A 331 -27.69 -1.09 4.89
N HIS A 332 -26.87 -1.70 4.04
CA HIS A 332 -25.51 -1.22 3.81
C HIS A 332 -25.48 0.16 3.15
N ALA A 333 -26.39 0.47 2.23
CA ALA A 333 -26.46 1.79 1.63
C ALA A 333 -26.68 2.89 2.67
N LYS A 334 -27.57 2.68 3.65
CA LYS A 334 -27.78 3.61 4.78
C LYS A 334 -26.53 3.81 5.61
N ILE A 335 -25.76 2.75 5.85
CA ILE A 335 -24.49 2.84 6.58
C ILE A 335 -23.47 3.66 5.79
N TYR A 336 -23.28 3.33 4.51
CA TYR A 336 -22.22 3.93 3.70
C TYR A 336 -22.48 5.41 3.37
N VAL A 337 -23.72 5.83 3.18
CA VAL A 337 -24.06 7.25 2.93
C VAL A 337 -23.68 8.17 4.10
N HIS A 338 -23.62 7.61 5.31
CA HIS A 338 -23.26 8.30 6.55
C HIS A 338 -21.85 7.94 7.06
N MET A 339 -21.08 7.18 6.27
CA MET A 339 -19.70 6.82 6.62
C MET A 339 -18.83 8.08 6.72
N PRO A 340 -18.04 8.26 7.79
CA PRO A 340 -17.11 9.36 7.89
C PRO A 340 -15.97 9.17 6.89
N LEU A 341 -15.77 10.15 6.01
CA LEU A 341 -14.75 10.12 4.96
C LEU A 341 -13.95 11.42 4.95
N GLU A 342 -12.69 11.36 4.51
CA GLU A 342 -11.79 12.52 4.41
C GLU A 342 -12.09 13.34 3.15
N VAL A 343 -13.32 13.83 3.00
CA VAL A 343 -13.79 14.51 1.78
C VAL A 343 -12.96 15.76 1.43
N SER A 344 -12.32 16.39 2.42
CA SER A 344 -11.48 17.58 2.24
C SER A 344 -10.16 17.33 1.49
N THR A 345 -9.66 16.09 1.47
CA THR A 345 -8.39 15.74 0.81
C THR A 345 -8.57 15.26 -0.62
N LEU A 346 -9.82 15.07 -1.07
CA LEU A 346 -10.13 14.55 -2.39
C LEU A 346 -9.67 15.51 -3.51
N SER A 347 -9.20 14.94 -4.61
CA SER A 347 -9.01 15.66 -5.87
C SER A 347 -10.36 16.11 -6.45
N PHE A 348 -10.34 16.96 -7.48
CA PHE A 348 -11.56 17.35 -8.18
C PHE A 348 -12.29 16.13 -8.79
N GLU A 349 -11.54 15.25 -9.47
CA GLU A 349 -12.06 14.00 -10.05
C GLU A 349 -12.71 13.12 -8.98
N GLU A 350 -12.04 12.94 -7.84
CA GLU A 350 -12.55 12.11 -6.73
C GLU A 350 -13.80 12.70 -6.08
N ARG A 351 -13.91 14.03 -5.97
CA ARG A 351 -15.12 14.70 -5.47
C ARG A 351 -16.34 14.46 -6.36
N ILE A 352 -16.13 14.42 -7.67
CA ILE A 352 -17.20 14.12 -8.63
C ILE A 352 -17.68 12.68 -8.42
N TYR A 353 -16.78 11.70 -8.36
CA TYR A 353 -17.15 10.31 -8.07
C TYR A 353 -17.84 10.17 -6.70
N TYR A 354 -17.31 10.81 -5.65
CA TYR A 354 -17.92 10.81 -4.32
C TYR A 354 -19.38 11.29 -4.36
N ARG A 355 -19.63 12.44 -5.01
CA ARG A 355 -20.97 13.02 -5.12
C ARG A 355 -21.95 12.05 -5.76
N TYR A 356 -21.61 11.48 -6.91
CA TYR A 356 -22.53 10.64 -7.67
C TYR A 356 -22.66 9.23 -7.07
N ASN A 357 -21.60 8.68 -6.47
CA ASN A 357 -21.71 7.42 -5.70
C ASN A 357 -22.63 7.59 -4.49
N LYS A 358 -22.62 8.76 -3.83
CA LYS A 358 -23.55 9.07 -2.75
C LYS A 358 -25.00 9.15 -3.24
N ILE A 359 -25.24 9.82 -4.36
CA ILE A 359 -26.56 9.88 -5.00
C ILE A 359 -27.07 8.49 -5.36
N ASP A 360 -26.21 7.61 -5.87
CA ASP A 360 -26.56 6.23 -6.19
C ASP A 360 -26.94 5.42 -4.94
N LEU A 361 -26.21 5.59 -3.84
CA LEU A 361 -26.56 4.98 -2.55
C LEU A 361 -27.91 5.50 -2.04
N ASP A 362 -28.17 6.81 -2.14
CA ASP A 362 -29.47 7.39 -1.80
C ASP A 362 -30.59 6.81 -2.69
N ALA A 363 -30.33 6.57 -3.98
CA ALA A 363 -31.29 5.93 -4.88
C ALA A 363 -31.59 4.49 -4.46
N ILE A 364 -30.60 3.73 -3.98
CA ILE A 364 -30.80 2.38 -3.42
C ILE A 364 -31.67 2.42 -2.17
N ILE A 365 -31.46 3.40 -1.29
CA ILE A 365 -32.27 3.56 -0.07
C ILE A 365 -33.74 3.83 -0.41
N ASN A 366 -33.98 4.63 -1.44
CA ASN A 366 -35.30 5.13 -1.83
C ASN A 366 -36.00 4.31 -2.93
N ASP A 367 -35.41 3.20 -3.38
CA ASP A 367 -35.90 2.38 -4.50
C ASP A 367 -36.03 3.13 -5.83
N GLY A 368 -35.21 4.15 -6.05
CA GLY A 368 -35.27 4.99 -7.25
C GLY A 368 -34.58 6.34 -7.07
N TYR A 369 -34.31 7.01 -8.19
CA TYR A 369 -33.75 8.35 -8.20
C TYR A 369 -34.87 9.40 -8.10
N THR A 370 -34.69 10.42 -7.26
CA THR A 370 -35.66 11.53 -7.13
C THR A 370 -35.61 12.52 -8.29
N ASP A 371 -34.44 12.75 -8.90
CA ASP A 371 -34.22 13.75 -9.95
C ASP A 371 -33.36 13.21 -11.11
N TYR A 372 -33.71 12.03 -11.63
CA TYR A 372 -32.90 11.29 -12.62
C TYR A 372 -32.45 12.16 -13.81
N ASP A 373 -33.38 12.84 -14.49
CA ASP A 373 -33.07 13.62 -15.70
C ASP A 373 -32.14 14.81 -15.42
N ASN A 374 -32.30 15.45 -14.25
CA ASN A 374 -31.43 16.54 -13.83
C ASN A 374 -30.01 16.03 -13.51
N ILE A 375 -29.91 14.89 -12.82
CA ILE A 375 -28.62 14.24 -12.52
C ILE A 375 -27.86 13.95 -13.83
N ILE A 376 -28.53 13.33 -14.81
CA ILE A 376 -27.96 13.04 -16.12
C ILE A 376 -27.54 14.33 -16.84
N SER A 377 -28.41 15.34 -16.87
CA SER A 377 -28.13 16.63 -17.51
C SER A 377 -26.90 17.33 -16.90
N GLN A 378 -26.75 17.31 -15.58
CA GLN A 378 -25.60 17.90 -14.88
C GLN A 378 -24.28 17.22 -15.26
N ILE A 379 -24.27 15.89 -15.40
CA ILE A 379 -23.05 15.15 -15.79
C ILE A 379 -22.71 15.48 -17.25
N SER A 380 -23.69 15.43 -18.15
CA SER A 380 -23.46 15.63 -19.58
C SER A 380 -22.94 17.04 -19.91
N THR A 381 -23.49 18.06 -19.26
CA THR A 381 -23.19 19.48 -19.54
C THR A 381 -21.94 20.01 -18.83
N ASN A 382 -21.43 19.32 -17.80
CA ASN A 382 -20.26 19.78 -17.06
C ASN A 382 -18.98 19.62 -17.91
N VAL A 383 -18.34 20.72 -18.27
CA VAL A 383 -17.12 20.74 -19.10
C VAL A 383 -15.85 20.34 -18.35
N GLU A 384 -15.88 20.33 -17.01
CA GLU A 384 -14.73 20.01 -16.17
C GLU A 384 -14.58 18.49 -15.94
N ILE A 385 -15.61 17.70 -16.25
CA ILE A 385 -15.60 16.24 -16.14
C ILE A 385 -15.01 15.65 -17.43
N SER A 386 -14.00 14.77 -17.31
CA SER A 386 -13.41 14.09 -18.47
C SER A 386 -14.41 13.22 -19.21
N LEU A 387 -14.12 12.89 -20.47
CA LEU A 387 -15.00 12.05 -21.29
C LEU A 387 -15.21 10.68 -20.63
N LEU A 388 -14.12 10.05 -20.21
CA LEU A 388 -14.15 8.76 -19.51
C LEU A 388 -15.00 8.82 -18.22
N GLN A 389 -14.86 9.89 -17.43
CA GLN A 389 -15.60 10.02 -16.18
C GLN A 389 -17.10 10.22 -16.45
N LYS A 390 -17.47 11.00 -17.48
CA LYS A 390 -18.88 11.12 -17.91
C LYS A 390 -19.46 9.78 -18.31
N ASP A 391 -18.77 9.05 -19.18
CA ASP A 391 -19.23 7.74 -19.68
C ASP A 391 -19.45 6.77 -18.51
N THR A 392 -18.48 6.71 -17.59
CA THR A 392 -18.53 5.86 -16.40
C THR A 392 -19.73 6.20 -15.51
N LEU A 393 -19.96 7.48 -15.20
CA LEU A 393 -21.07 7.91 -14.35
C LEU A 393 -22.43 7.66 -15.00
N LEU A 394 -22.59 8.04 -16.27
CA LEU A 394 -23.85 7.91 -17.00
C LEU A 394 -24.23 6.43 -17.17
N GLN A 395 -23.27 5.58 -17.55
CA GLN A 395 -23.50 4.14 -17.65
C GLN A 395 -23.83 3.54 -16.29
N GLY A 396 -23.10 3.93 -15.25
CA GLY A 396 -23.32 3.47 -13.87
C GLY A 396 -24.72 3.79 -13.37
N ILE A 397 -25.17 5.04 -13.51
CA ILE A 397 -26.49 5.51 -13.08
C ILE A 397 -27.60 4.79 -13.85
N LYS A 398 -27.47 4.70 -15.18
CA LYS A 398 -28.44 4.01 -16.04
C LYS A 398 -28.56 2.53 -15.68
N SER A 399 -27.44 1.85 -15.46
CA SER A 399 -27.42 0.45 -15.05
C SER A 399 -28.11 0.25 -13.70
N LEU A 400 -27.78 1.08 -12.70
CA LEU A 400 -28.37 0.96 -11.36
C LEU A 400 -29.87 1.24 -11.39
N ASN A 401 -30.33 2.25 -12.15
CA ASN A 401 -31.76 2.52 -12.32
C ASN A 401 -32.49 1.30 -12.89
N GLY A 402 -31.92 0.64 -13.90
CA GLY A 402 -32.45 -0.61 -14.45
C GLY A 402 -32.52 -1.74 -13.41
N SER A 403 -31.48 -1.91 -12.60
CA SER A 403 -31.47 -2.91 -11.51
C SER A 403 -32.53 -2.61 -10.44
N LEU A 404 -32.71 -1.35 -10.05
CA LEU A 404 -33.74 -0.93 -9.09
C LEU A 404 -35.15 -1.24 -9.60
N ILE A 405 -35.45 -0.89 -10.86
CA ILE A 405 -36.74 -1.20 -11.49
C ILE A 405 -36.97 -2.72 -11.51
N ARG A 406 -35.96 -3.50 -11.93
CA ARG A 406 -36.07 -4.96 -12.02
C ARG A 406 -36.34 -5.60 -10.66
N ILE A 407 -35.54 -5.29 -9.65
CA ILE A 407 -35.69 -5.94 -8.34
C ILE A 407 -36.97 -5.52 -7.61
N CYS A 408 -37.41 -4.27 -7.77
CA CYS A 408 -38.67 -3.81 -7.19
C CYS A 408 -39.88 -4.57 -7.73
N ASN A 409 -39.85 -5.01 -8.99
CA ASN A 409 -40.92 -5.83 -9.60
C ASN A 409 -40.91 -7.29 -9.11
N VAL A 410 -39.83 -7.74 -8.46
CA VAL A 410 -39.69 -9.10 -7.93
C VAL A 410 -40.01 -9.15 -6.44
N VAL A 411 -39.60 -8.11 -5.69
CA VAL A 411 -39.73 -8.03 -4.23
C VAL A 411 -41.11 -7.50 -3.79
N ARG A 412 -41.79 -6.69 -4.62
CA ARG A 412 -43.17 -6.22 -4.39
C ARG A 412 -44.15 -7.13 -5.10
#